data_AF-A0A522WRY0-F1
#
_entry.id   AF-A0A522WRY0-F1
#
_cell.length_a   1.000
_cell.length_b   1.000
_cell.length_c   1.000
_cell.angle_alpha   90.00
_cell.angle_beta   90.00
_cell.angle_gamma   90.00
#
_symmetry.space_group_name_H-M   'P 1'
#
loop_
_entity.id
_entity.type
_entity.pdbx_description
1 polymer ?
#
loop_
_entity_poly.entity_id
_entity_poly.type
_entity_poly.pdbx_seq_one_letter_code
_entity_poly.pdbx_strand_id
1 'polypeptide(L)'
;MGTPYTPVTAPPLSPPPLGRSVDLAAHFMECGALNTNLSLAPGERLVITDDLLNGTVVDLAAMSMAAIVARDGQVARAAIIPLSVAASKVKAGDRHKYEHLFRLIEETAFDDSVRESAEALIAANFREAQIRELAQELGGTIGPARQRYRAFLDIIKLLIDKKISENGFLDEFLEFTRAVAGKLDFGIYALCVDRMFVSEFIPIVVKASLFGEILKYPPLVRKELVTNLLSSPKAPRELIRHARSQLAGGMSRNQMTEIVLFTMLKQSWQWQKQAPGRPPI
;
A
#
# COMPACT_ATOMS: atom_id res chain seq x y z
N MET A 1 6.69 62.36 -14.02
CA MET A 1 7.40 61.63 -12.93
C MET A 1 6.60 60.38 -12.63
N GLY A 2 7.01 59.23 -13.16
CA GLY A 2 6.40 57.93 -12.88
C GLY A 2 7.52 56.96 -12.55
N THR A 3 7.53 56.43 -11.33
CA THR A 3 8.50 55.45 -10.87
C THR A 3 8.24 54.11 -11.56
N PRO A 4 9.27 53.42 -12.08
CA PRO A 4 9.09 52.09 -12.66
C PRO A 4 8.88 51.05 -11.55
N TYR A 5 7.86 50.21 -11.73
CA TYR A 5 7.53 49.07 -10.89
C TYR A 5 8.63 48.00 -11.04
N THR A 6 9.36 47.70 -9.96
CA THR A 6 10.25 46.53 -9.89
C THR A 6 9.46 45.30 -9.44
N PRO A 7 9.39 44.22 -10.23
CA PRO A 7 8.77 42.97 -9.79
C PRO A 7 9.62 42.32 -8.70
N VAL A 8 8.96 41.94 -7.59
CA VAL A 8 9.56 41.16 -6.52
C VAL A 8 9.77 39.73 -7.04
N THR A 9 11.01 39.40 -7.40
CA THR A 9 11.44 38.02 -7.66
C THR A 9 11.29 37.22 -6.38
N ALA A 10 10.34 36.28 -6.36
CA ALA A 10 10.26 35.26 -5.32
C ALA A 10 11.60 34.50 -5.26
N PRO A 11 12.10 34.14 -4.06
CA PRO A 11 13.32 33.36 -3.96
C PRO A 11 13.11 32.02 -4.67
N PRO A 12 14.11 31.54 -5.44
CA PRO A 12 14.01 30.24 -6.09
C PRO A 12 13.83 29.17 -5.01
N LEU A 13 12.72 28.43 -5.10
CA LEU A 13 12.53 27.19 -4.36
C LEU A 13 13.73 26.30 -4.66
N SER A 14 14.61 26.15 -3.68
CA SER A 14 15.80 25.32 -3.83
C SER A 14 15.33 23.88 -4.11
N PRO A 15 15.80 23.23 -5.20
CA PRO A 15 15.46 21.84 -5.42
C PRO A 15 15.99 21.01 -4.25
N PRO A 16 15.24 20.00 -3.78
CA PRO A 16 15.67 19.16 -2.68
C PRO A 16 17.02 18.49 -3.05
N PRO A 17 17.96 18.40 -2.10
CA PRO A 17 19.30 17.90 -2.38
C PRO A 17 19.25 16.48 -2.94
N LEU A 18 19.89 16.33 -4.10
CA LEU A 18 20.04 15.09 -4.87
C LEU A 18 20.90 14.09 -4.08
N GLY A 19 20.35 12.90 -3.78
CA GLY A 19 21.15 11.72 -3.45
C GLY A 19 21.06 11.15 -2.02
N ARG A 20 20.04 11.50 -1.21
CA ARG A 20 19.78 10.71 0.01
C ARG A 20 19.15 9.37 -0.38
N SER A 21 19.68 8.26 0.16
CA SER A 21 18.89 7.04 0.34
C SER A 21 17.52 7.48 0.85
N VAL A 22 16.44 7.12 0.16
CA VAL A 22 15.10 7.61 0.48
C VAL A 22 14.87 7.36 1.97
N ASP A 23 14.70 8.44 2.74
CA ASP A 23 14.34 8.34 4.14
C ASP A 23 12.95 7.73 4.19
N LEU A 24 12.90 6.44 4.46
CA LEU A 24 11.68 5.65 4.38
C LEU A 24 10.67 6.08 5.44
N ALA A 25 11.14 6.58 6.60
CA ALA A 25 10.29 7.14 7.62
C ALA A 25 9.58 8.40 7.07
N ALA A 26 10.35 9.34 6.51
CA ALA A 26 9.79 10.54 5.89
C ALA A 26 8.81 10.21 4.76
N HIS A 27 9.16 9.25 3.89
CA HIS A 27 8.28 8.78 2.81
C HIS A 27 6.98 8.17 3.33
N PHE A 28 7.02 7.39 4.42
CA PHE A 28 5.79 6.88 5.04
C PHE A 28 4.93 8.00 5.64
N MET A 29 5.54 9.03 6.23
CA MET A 29 4.79 10.21 6.67
C MET A 29 4.05 10.88 5.50
N GLU A 30 4.73 11.03 4.36
CA GLU A 30 4.13 11.59 3.13
C GLU A 30 2.97 10.71 2.64
N CYS A 31 3.13 9.38 2.62
CA CYS A 31 2.06 8.46 2.26
C CYS A 31 0.84 8.61 3.17
N GLY A 32 1.06 8.74 4.49
CA GLY A 32 0.03 8.97 5.49
C GLY A 32 -0.70 10.30 5.29
N ALA A 33 0.05 11.38 5.04
CA ALA A 33 -0.48 12.72 4.78
C ALA A 33 -1.30 12.80 3.48
N LEU A 34 -0.88 12.08 2.45
CA LEU A 34 -1.59 11.94 1.18
C LEU A 34 -2.78 10.97 1.24
N ASN A 35 -3.01 10.34 2.40
CA ASN A 35 -4.05 9.33 2.59
C ASN A 35 -3.95 8.20 1.54
N THR A 36 -2.75 7.62 1.42
CA THR A 36 -2.41 6.52 0.49
C THR A 36 -1.80 5.35 1.26
N ASN A 37 -1.74 4.17 0.62
CA ASN A 37 -1.03 3.04 1.20
C ASN A 37 0.49 3.24 1.15
N LEU A 38 1.20 2.61 2.08
CA LEU A 38 2.66 2.70 2.13
C LEU A 38 3.29 2.04 0.91
N SER A 39 4.35 2.66 0.39
CA SER A 39 5.17 2.12 -0.70
C SER A 39 6.64 2.19 -0.32
N LEU A 40 7.48 1.30 -0.85
CA LEU A 40 8.92 1.28 -0.50
C LEU A 40 9.69 2.51 -0.96
N ALA A 41 9.20 3.19 -1.98
CA ALA A 41 9.63 4.49 -2.42
C ALA A 41 8.52 5.11 -3.27
N PRO A 42 8.57 6.42 -3.54
CA PRO A 42 7.58 7.08 -4.39
C PRO A 42 7.38 6.36 -5.73
N GLY A 43 6.16 5.88 -5.96
CA GLY A 43 5.77 5.23 -7.21
C GLY A 43 6.24 3.78 -7.38
N GLU A 44 6.85 3.18 -6.36
CA GLU A 44 7.26 1.78 -6.35
C GLU A 44 6.14 0.83 -5.88
N ARG A 45 6.52 -0.39 -5.48
CA ARG A 45 5.58 -1.37 -4.94
C ARG A 45 5.10 -0.95 -3.55
N LEU A 46 3.85 -1.33 -3.25
CA LEU A 46 3.29 -1.20 -1.92
C LEU A 46 4.10 -2.04 -0.92
N VAL A 47 4.21 -1.52 0.30
CA VAL A 47 4.77 -2.27 1.43
C VAL A 47 3.81 -3.39 1.77
N ILE A 48 4.36 -4.59 1.94
CA ILE A 48 3.61 -5.73 2.44
C ILE A 48 4.13 -6.17 3.81
N THR A 49 3.31 -6.90 4.54
CA THR A 49 3.62 -7.56 5.82
C THR A 49 4.98 -8.26 5.81
N ASP A 50 5.30 -9.00 4.74
CA ASP A 50 6.57 -9.70 4.59
C ASP A 50 7.79 -8.75 4.54
N ASP A 51 7.63 -7.51 4.07
CA ASP A 51 8.73 -6.54 4.02
C ASP A 51 9.19 -6.15 5.43
N LEU A 52 8.25 -6.09 6.38
CA LEU A 52 8.49 -5.73 7.76
C LEU A 52 8.99 -6.94 8.57
N LEU A 53 8.40 -8.12 8.32
CA LEU A 53 8.72 -9.34 9.07
C LEU A 53 10.05 -9.97 8.62
N ASN A 54 10.39 -9.90 7.33
CA ASN A 54 11.61 -10.51 6.79
C ASN A 54 12.79 -9.52 6.68
N GLY A 55 12.65 -8.30 7.19
CA GLY A 55 13.74 -7.31 7.25
C GLY A 55 14.07 -6.65 5.91
N THR A 56 13.09 -6.45 5.02
CA THR A 56 13.26 -5.53 3.88
C THR A 56 13.21 -4.08 4.36
N VAL A 57 12.29 -3.78 5.27
CA VAL A 57 12.28 -2.56 6.08
C VAL A 57 12.99 -2.88 7.39
N VAL A 58 14.13 -2.23 7.65
CA VAL A 58 14.96 -2.48 8.85
C VAL A 58 15.06 -1.27 9.77
N ASP A 59 14.76 -0.08 9.26
CA ASP A 59 14.87 1.16 10.01
C ASP A 59 13.72 1.28 11.04
N LEU A 60 14.09 1.51 12.31
CA LEU A 60 13.13 1.60 13.41
C LEU A 60 12.21 2.82 13.27
N ALA A 61 12.70 3.93 12.71
CA ALA A 61 11.87 5.10 12.47
C ALA A 61 10.82 4.80 11.38
N ALA A 62 11.22 4.14 10.29
CA ALA A 62 10.29 3.68 9.25
C ALA A 62 9.26 2.69 9.80
N MET A 63 9.65 1.71 10.62
CA MET A 63 8.69 0.80 11.27
C MET A 63 7.73 1.54 12.20
N SER A 64 8.22 2.51 12.96
CA SER A 64 7.38 3.32 13.85
C SER A 64 6.37 4.13 13.05
N MET A 65 6.81 4.78 11.98
CA MET A 65 5.90 5.49 11.07
C MET A 65 4.92 4.53 10.41
N ALA A 66 5.35 3.34 9.99
CA ALA A 66 4.46 2.35 9.40
C ALA A 66 3.36 1.90 10.37
N ALA A 67 3.69 1.65 11.64
CA ALA A 67 2.71 1.32 12.67
C ALA A 67 1.68 2.43 12.89
N ILE A 68 2.08 3.70 12.77
CA ILE A 68 1.20 4.85 12.99
C ILE A 68 0.35 5.16 11.77
N VAL A 69 0.96 5.24 10.59
CA VAL A 69 0.36 5.89 9.41
C VAL A 69 -0.15 4.93 8.34
N ALA A 70 0.14 3.63 8.45
CA ALA A 70 -0.38 2.65 7.49
C ALA A 70 -1.92 2.62 7.48
N ARG A 71 -2.49 2.53 6.28
CA ARG A 71 -3.94 2.37 6.06
C ARG A 71 -4.37 0.91 5.96
N ASP A 72 -3.41 0.01 5.88
CA ASP A 72 -3.60 -1.43 5.91
C ASP A 72 -3.25 -1.93 7.32
N GLY A 73 -4.26 -2.38 8.07
CA GLY A 73 -4.09 -2.90 9.43
C GLY A 73 -3.14 -4.09 9.51
N GLN A 74 -3.03 -4.93 8.46
CA GLN A 74 -2.07 -6.03 8.45
C GLN A 74 -0.63 -5.50 8.40
N VAL A 75 -0.36 -4.52 7.53
CA VAL A 75 0.96 -3.87 7.42
C VAL A 75 1.28 -3.12 8.71
N ALA A 76 0.32 -2.38 9.27
CA ALA A 76 0.49 -1.62 10.49
C ALA A 76 0.84 -2.53 11.70
N ARG A 77 0.10 -3.64 11.85
CA ARG A 77 0.37 -4.65 12.90
C ARG A 77 1.68 -5.42 12.66
N ALA A 78 2.07 -5.63 11.40
CA ALA A 78 3.36 -6.26 11.12
C ALA A 78 4.53 -5.35 11.52
N ALA A 79 4.36 -4.04 11.45
CA ALA A 79 5.40 -3.08 11.80
C ALA A 79 5.70 -3.02 13.30
N ILE A 80 4.71 -3.29 14.17
CA ILE A 80 4.92 -3.30 15.62
C ILE A 80 5.71 -4.53 16.09
N ILE A 81 5.68 -5.65 15.37
CA ILE A 81 6.34 -6.89 15.81
C ILE A 81 7.87 -6.72 15.97
N PRO A 82 8.64 -6.25 14.97
CA PRO A 82 10.07 -6.04 15.14
C PRO A 82 10.38 -5.02 16.24
N LEU A 83 9.53 -3.99 16.42
CA LEU A 83 9.66 -3.00 17.50
C LEU A 83 9.49 -3.67 18.88
N SER A 84 8.52 -4.57 19.03
CA SER A 84 8.32 -5.34 20.27
C SER A 84 9.45 -6.32 20.53
N VAL A 85 9.99 -6.97 19.48
CA VAL A 85 11.16 -7.84 19.59
C VAL A 85 12.36 -7.03 20.08
N ALA A 86 12.57 -5.83 19.54
CA ALA A 86 13.63 -4.92 20.00
C ALA A 86 13.44 -4.55 21.48
N ALA A 87 12.21 -4.18 21.89
CA ALA A 87 11.87 -3.89 23.28
C ALA A 87 12.13 -5.08 24.24
N SER A 88 11.78 -6.30 23.83
CA SER A 88 11.93 -7.52 24.67
C SER A 88 13.40 -7.81 25.02
N LYS A 89 14.33 -7.48 24.12
CA LYS A 89 15.78 -7.71 24.26
C LYS A 89 16.47 -6.68 25.17
N VAL A 90 15.81 -5.56 25.45
CA VAL A 90 16.34 -4.48 26.28
C VAL A 90 16.07 -4.78 27.76
N LYS A 91 17.00 -4.37 28.63
CA LYS A 91 16.85 -4.49 30.10
C LYS A 91 15.64 -3.69 30.57
N ALA A 92 14.93 -4.16 31.60
CA ALA A 92 13.70 -3.53 32.08
C ALA A 92 13.83 -2.01 32.34
N GLY A 93 14.95 -1.53 32.91
CA GLY A 93 15.17 -0.10 33.17
C GLY A 93 15.31 0.76 31.90
N ASP A 94 15.75 0.18 30.79
CA ASP A 94 15.98 0.87 29.51
C ASP A 94 14.76 0.78 28.56
N ARG A 95 13.70 0.07 28.95
CA ARG A 95 12.48 -0.12 28.14
C ARG A 95 11.57 1.10 28.06
N HIS A 96 11.75 2.10 28.93
CA HIS A 96 10.92 3.30 28.98
C HIS A 96 10.75 3.99 27.60
N LYS A 97 11.79 3.96 26.75
CA LYS A 97 11.73 4.53 25.39
C LYS A 97 10.76 3.78 24.48
N TYR A 98 10.75 2.45 24.57
CA TYR A 98 9.83 1.60 23.81
C TYR A 98 8.41 1.69 24.37
N GLU A 99 8.24 1.70 25.69
CA GLU A 99 6.92 1.93 26.28
C GLU A 99 6.33 3.27 25.86
N HIS A 100 7.14 4.34 25.81
CA HIS A 100 6.70 5.63 25.33
C HIS A 100 6.34 5.61 23.84
N LEU A 101 7.14 4.95 23.00
CA LEU A 101 6.82 4.76 21.58
C LEU A 101 5.51 3.99 21.40
N PHE A 102 5.30 2.91 22.16
CA PHE A 102 4.08 2.11 22.04
C PHE A 102 2.84 2.86 22.52
N ARG A 103 2.96 3.72 23.55
CA ARG A 103 1.89 4.64 23.94
C ARG A 103 1.58 5.65 22.83
N LEU A 104 2.60 6.18 22.16
CA LEU A 104 2.38 7.05 21.00
C LEU A 104 1.65 6.32 19.88
N ILE A 105 2.01 5.06 19.60
CA ILE A 105 1.31 4.22 18.61
C ILE A 105 -0.14 3.99 19.03
N GLU A 106 -0.38 3.63 20.29
CA GLU A 106 -1.72 3.46 20.87
C GLU A 106 -2.59 4.72 20.71
N GLU A 107 -2.04 5.90 20.97
CA GLU A 107 -2.76 7.17 20.90
C GLU A 107 -2.99 7.66 19.45
N THR A 108 -2.08 7.34 18.52
CA THR A 108 -2.01 8.04 17.21
C THR A 108 -2.18 7.15 15.99
N ALA A 109 -2.08 5.81 16.11
CA ALA A 109 -2.21 4.93 14.96
C ALA A 109 -3.57 5.08 14.28
N PHE A 110 -3.63 4.95 12.96
CA PHE A 110 -4.90 5.10 12.24
C PHE A 110 -5.83 3.88 12.32
N ASP A 111 -5.28 2.70 12.62
CA ASP A 111 -6.02 1.45 12.70
C ASP A 111 -6.21 1.03 14.17
N ASP A 112 -7.45 0.80 14.58
CA ASP A 112 -7.79 0.49 15.98
C ASP A 112 -7.17 -0.81 16.46
N SER A 113 -7.04 -1.82 15.59
CA SER A 113 -6.44 -3.11 15.97
C SER A 113 -4.94 -3.01 16.29
N VAL A 114 -4.26 -1.99 15.74
CA VAL A 114 -2.88 -1.68 16.08
C VAL A 114 -2.80 -1.03 17.46
N ARG A 115 -3.75 -0.15 17.79
CA ARG A 115 -3.83 0.49 19.11
C ARG A 115 -4.04 -0.56 20.20
N GLU A 116 -5.00 -1.46 19.99
CA GLU A 116 -5.27 -2.61 20.88
C GLU A 116 -4.04 -3.51 21.01
N SER A 117 -3.35 -3.80 19.89
CA SER A 117 -2.12 -4.61 19.92
C SER A 117 -1.01 -3.90 20.71
N ALA A 118 -0.87 -2.58 20.58
CA ALA A 118 0.14 -1.81 21.29
C ALA A 118 -0.13 -1.79 22.81
N GLU A 119 -1.37 -1.54 23.23
CA GLU A 119 -1.81 -1.61 24.62
C GLU A 119 -1.52 -2.99 25.23
N ALA A 120 -1.91 -4.06 24.55
CA ALA A 120 -1.68 -5.43 24.99
C ALA A 120 -0.19 -5.77 25.16
N LEU A 121 0.68 -5.26 24.28
CA LEU A 121 2.12 -5.47 24.34
C LEU A 121 2.77 -4.71 25.51
N ILE A 122 2.30 -3.48 25.81
CA ILE A 122 2.70 -2.74 27.00
C ILE A 122 2.28 -3.51 28.26
N ALA A 123 1.01 -3.93 28.35
CA ALA A 123 0.48 -4.68 29.48
C ALA A 123 1.22 -6.00 29.72
N ALA A 124 1.62 -6.68 28.63
CA ALA A 124 2.42 -7.89 28.68
C ALA A 124 3.91 -7.64 28.97
N ASN A 125 4.36 -6.39 29.12
CA ASN A 125 5.76 -5.99 29.28
C ASN A 125 6.67 -6.63 28.20
N PHE A 126 6.19 -6.60 26.95
CA PHE A 126 6.87 -7.15 25.77
C PHE A 126 7.33 -8.61 25.91
N ARG A 127 6.54 -9.46 26.58
CA ARG A 127 6.79 -10.90 26.69
C ARG A 127 6.83 -11.56 25.31
N GLU A 128 7.83 -12.40 25.08
CA GLU A 128 8.00 -13.13 23.82
C GLU A 128 6.80 -14.02 23.45
N ALA A 129 6.04 -14.52 24.42
CA ALA A 129 4.81 -15.28 24.15
C ALA A 129 3.76 -14.42 23.42
N GLN A 130 3.51 -13.20 23.91
CA GLN A 130 2.55 -12.28 23.29
C GLN A 130 3.00 -11.83 21.89
N ILE A 131 4.29 -11.57 21.73
CA ILE A 131 4.87 -11.18 20.45
C ILE A 131 4.74 -12.31 19.44
N ARG A 132 4.98 -13.56 19.86
CA ARG A 132 4.82 -14.74 19.00
C ARG A 132 3.37 -15.00 18.62
N GLU A 133 2.43 -14.82 19.54
CA GLU A 133 1.00 -14.91 19.25
C GLU A 133 0.59 -13.91 18.17
N LEU A 134 0.94 -12.63 18.35
CA LEU A 134 0.69 -11.58 17.36
C LEU A 134 1.34 -11.89 16.00
N ALA A 135 2.58 -12.38 16.00
CA ALA A 135 3.26 -12.79 14.78
C ALA A 135 2.60 -14.01 14.11
N GLN A 136 2.02 -14.93 14.89
CA GLN A 136 1.29 -16.08 14.36
C GLN A 136 -0.04 -15.68 13.73
N GLU A 137 -0.75 -14.70 14.31
CA GLU A 137 -1.98 -14.17 13.72
C GLU A 137 -1.74 -13.50 12.36
N LEU A 138 -0.62 -12.79 12.20
CA LEU A 138 -0.29 -12.08 10.95
C LEU A 138 0.47 -12.94 9.94
N GLY A 139 1.30 -13.88 10.41
CA GLY A 139 2.31 -14.58 9.60
C GLY A 139 2.51 -16.06 9.91
N GLY A 140 1.82 -16.64 10.90
CA GLY A 140 1.94 -18.06 11.23
C GLY A 140 1.36 -18.94 10.13
N THR A 141 2.20 -19.77 9.48
CA THR A 141 1.80 -20.86 8.56
C THR A 141 0.66 -20.49 7.61
N ILE A 142 0.96 -19.71 6.55
CA ILE A 142 0.03 -19.36 5.45
C ILE A 142 -1.39 -19.15 6.00
N GLY A 143 -1.65 -18.01 6.62
CA GLY A 143 -2.98 -17.70 7.15
C GLY A 143 -4.08 -17.97 6.11
N PRO A 144 -5.33 -18.26 6.53
CA PRO A 144 -6.40 -18.68 5.63
C PRO A 144 -6.56 -17.79 4.38
N ALA A 145 -6.34 -16.48 4.52
CA ALA A 145 -6.39 -15.54 3.41
C ALA A 145 -5.26 -15.75 2.37
N ARG A 146 -4.03 -16.08 2.80
CA ARG A 146 -2.93 -16.43 1.89
C ARG A 146 -3.15 -17.78 1.21
N GLN A 147 -3.82 -18.73 1.87
CA GLN A 147 -4.22 -19.99 1.23
C GLN A 147 -5.26 -19.74 0.14
N ARG A 148 -6.26 -18.91 0.45
CA ARG A 148 -7.26 -18.46 -0.52
C ARG A 148 -6.64 -17.72 -1.71
N TYR A 149 -5.65 -16.86 -1.46
CA TYR A 149 -4.87 -16.23 -2.54
C TYR A 149 -4.19 -17.27 -3.43
N ARG A 150 -3.50 -18.27 -2.87
CA ARG A 150 -2.85 -19.32 -3.66
C ARG A 150 -3.86 -20.14 -4.48
N ALA A 151 -4.98 -20.51 -3.88
CA ALA A 151 -6.06 -21.22 -4.59
C ALA A 151 -6.61 -20.36 -5.74
N PHE A 152 -6.78 -19.05 -5.52
CA PHE A 152 -7.24 -18.14 -6.58
C PHE A 152 -6.23 -18.02 -7.74
N LEU A 153 -4.92 -18.11 -7.47
CA LEU A 153 -3.93 -18.18 -8.56
C LEU A 153 -4.13 -19.39 -9.47
N ASP A 154 -4.64 -20.51 -8.95
CA ASP A 154 -4.97 -21.68 -9.77
C ASP A 154 -6.24 -21.43 -10.61
N ILE A 155 -7.22 -20.67 -10.09
CA ILE A 155 -8.37 -20.23 -10.88
C ILE A 155 -7.95 -19.31 -12.05
N ILE A 156 -6.99 -18.40 -11.83
CA ILE A 156 -6.42 -17.60 -12.92
C ILE A 156 -5.78 -18.50 -13.99
N LYS A 157 -5.08 -19.56 -13.60
CA LYS A 157 -4.53 -20.53 -14.58
C LYS A 157 -5.64 -21.23 -15.35
N LEU A 158 -6.74 -21.63 -14.70
CA LEU A 158 -7.89 -22.21 -15.38
C LEU A 158 -8.51 -21.23 -16.40
N LEU A 159 -8.55 -19.93 -16.11
CA LEU A 159 -9.01 -18.92 -17.06
C LEU A 159 -8.07 -18.82 -18.26
N ILE A 160 -6.76 -18.77 -18.02
CA ILE A 160 -5.74 -18.72 -19.09
C ILE A 160 -5.83 -19.97 -19.97
N ASP A 161 -6.03 -21.14 -19.36
CA ASP A 161 -6.21 -22.43 -20.05
C ASP A 161 -7.60 -22.58 -20.71
N LYS A 162 -8.49 -21.58 -20.57
CA LYS A 162 -9.88 -21.60 -21.05
C LYS A 162 -10.71 -22.77 -20.49
N LYS A 163 -10.37 -23.23 -19.29
CA LYS A 163 -11.05 -24.31 -18.54
C LYS A 163 -12.17 -23.81 -17.64
N ILE A 164 -12.34 -22.50 -17.52
CA ILE A 164 -13.44 -21.83 -16.82
C ILE A 164 -14.01 -20.73 -17.73
N SER A 165 -15.31 -20.48 -17.61
CA SER A 165 -15.97 -19.39 -18.34
C SER A 165 -15.62 -18.03 -17.73
N GLU A 166 -15.78 -16.95 -18.52
CA GLU A 166 -15.54 -15.58 -18.04
C GLU A 166 -16.42 -15.22 -16.84
N ASN A 167 -17.71 -15.59 -16.88
CA ASN A 167 -18.64 -15.37 -15.77
C ASN A 167 -18.26 -16.21 -14.54
N GLY A 168 -17.91 -17.49 -14.73
CA GLY A 168 -17.47 -18.34 -13.62
C GLY A 168 -16.21 -17.80 -12.95
N PHE A 169 -15.27 -17.27 -13.74
CA PHE A 169 -14.09 -16.59 -13.19
C PHE A 169 -14.45 -15.34 -12.39
N LEU A 170 -15.42 -14.54 -12.84
CA LEU A 170 -15.86 -13.35 -12.10
C LEU A 170 -16.51 -13.72 -10.76
N ASP A 171 -17.31 -14.78 -10.72
CA ASP A 171 -17.91 -15.28 -9.48
C ASP A 171 -16.82 -15.72 -8.48
N GLU A 172 -15.83 -16.48 -8.96
CA GLU A 172 -14.66 -16.88 -8.16
C GLU A 172 -13.84 -15.66 -7.68
N PHE A 173 -13.66 -14.65 -8.53
CA PHE A 173 -12.97 -13.41 -8.14
C PHE A 173 -13.74 -12.65 -7.04
N LEU A 174 -15.08 -12.60 -7.13
CA LEU A 174 -15.91 -11.98 -6.11
C LEU A 174 -15.89 -12.76 -4.79
N GLU A 175 -15.95 -14.09 -4.85
CA GLU A 175 -15.80 -14.93 -3.67
C GLU A 175 -14.43 -14.75 -3.02
N PHE A 176 -13.36 -14.81 -3.82
CA PHE A 176 -11.99 -14.55 -3.38
C PHE A 176 -11.90 -13.20 -2.67
N THR A 177 -12.36 -12.12 -3.32
CA THR A 177 -12.32 -10.76 -2.77
C THR A 177 -13.02 -10.67 -1.42
N ARG A 178 -14.22 -11.24 -1.29
CA ARG A 178 -14.97 -11.27 -0.03
C ARG A 178 -14.27 -12.08 1.05
N ALA A 179 -13.66 -13.21 0.68
CA ALA A 179 -12.97 -14.07 1.62
C ALA A 179 -11.69 -13.43 2.19
N VAL A 180 -11.01 -12.58 1.41
CA VAL A 180 -9.74 -11.96 1.81
C VAL A 180 -9.83 -10.52 2.29
N ALA A 181 -10.98 -9.84 2.10
CA ALA A 181 -11.18 -8.46 2.52
C ALA A 181 -10.82 -8.24 4.01
N GLY A 182 -9.88 -7.32 4.28
CA GLY A 182 -9.38 -6.99 5.63
C GLY A 182 -8.51 -8.07 6.29
N LYS A 183 -8.32 -9.23 5.63
CA LYS A 183 -7.56 -10.38 6.15
C LYS A 183 -6.30 -10.67 5.35
N LEU A 184 -6.25 -10.19 4.11
CA LEU A 184 -5.06 -10.19 3.28
C LEU A 184 -4.53 -8.78 3.17
N ASP A 185 -3.21 -8.70 3.25
CA ASP A 185 -2.43 -7.53 2.88
C ASP A 185 -2.89 -6.95 1.54
N PHE A 186 -3.27 -5.69 1.56
CA PHE A 186 -3.78 -4.97 0.41
C PHE A 186 -2.72 -4.81 -0.68
N GLY A 187 -1.43 -4.69 -0.34
CA GLY A 187 -0.34 -4.70 -1.31
C GLY A 187 -0.27 -6.00 -2.10
N ILE A 188 -0.47 -7.15 -1.46
CA ILE A 188 -0.56 -8.46 -2.15
C ILE A 188 -1.80 -8.50 -3.06
N TYR A 189 -2.95 -8.05 -2.57
CA TYR A 189 -4.18 -8.00 -3.35
C TYR A 189 -4.05 -7.08 -4.58
N ALA A 190 -3.55 -5.86 -4.40
CA ALA A 190 -3.35 -4.88 -5.45
C ALA A 190 -2.37 -5.40 -6.51
N LEU A 191 -1.28 -6.05 -6.11
CA LEU A 191 -0.34 -6.68 -7.04
C LEU A 191 -1.01 -7.79 -7.87
N CYS A 192 -1.91 -8.57 -7.27
CA CYS A 192 -2.69 -9.57 -7.99
C CYS A 192 -3.55 -8.93 -9.08
N VAL A 193 -4.32 -7.89 -8.73
CA VAL A 193 -5.18 -7.14 -9.66
C VAL A 193 -4.36 -6.51 -10.78
N ASP A 194 -3.23 -5.86 -10.46
CA ASP A 194 -2.35 -5.24 -11.44
C ASP A 194 -1.79 -6.25 -12.44
N ARG A 195 -1.38 -7.44 -11.96
CA ARG A 195 -0.93 -8.54 -12.82
C ARG A 195 -2.04 -9.04 -13.74
N MET A 196 -3.28 -9.11 -13.26
CA MET A 196 -4.40 -9.50 -14.11
C MET A 196 -4.66 -8.47 -15.21
N PHE A 197 -4.62 -7.17 -14.90
CA PHE A 197 -4.81 -6.13 -15.90
C PHE A 197 -3.71 -6.06 -16.95
N VAL A 198 -2.47 -6.32 -16.56
CA VAL A 198 -1.32 -6.30 -17.48
C VAL A 198 -1.19 -7.59 -18.29
N SER A 199 -1.65 -8.73 -17.79
CA SER A 199 -1.48 -10.03 -18.47
C SER A 199 -2.11 -10.06 -19.87
N GLU A 200 -1.33 -10.39 -20.90
CA GLU A 200 -1.83 -10.55 -22.27
C GLU A 200 -2.74 -11.78 -22.44
N PHE A 201 -2.62 -12.76 -21.53
CA PHE A 201 -3.39 -14.01 -21.56
C PHE A 201 -4.81 -13.87 -21.01
N ILE A 202 -5.13 -12.76 -20.34
CA ILE A 202 -6.47 -12.51 -19.81
C ILE A 202 -7.26 -11.68 -20.84
N PRO A 203 -8.46 -12.14 -21.26
CA PRO A 203 -9.30 -11.41 -22.20
C PRO A 203 -9.65 -9.99 -21.72
N ILE A 204 -9.72 -9.04 -22.67
CA ILE A 204 -10.06 -7.64 -22.36
C ILE A 204 -11.45 -7.50 -21.72
N VAL A 205 -12.40 -8.37 -22.09
CA VAL A 205 -13.76 -8.40 -21.55
C VAL A 205 -13.74 -8.72 -20.05
N VAL A 206 -12.98 -9.75 -19.65
CA VAL A 206 -12.78 -10.08 -18.23
C VAL A 206 -12.18 -8.91 -17.47
N LYS A 207 -11.16 -8.25 -18.03
CA LYS A 207 -10.54 -7.06 -17.41
C LYS A 207 -11.53 -5.91 -17.23
N ALA A 208 -12.37 -5.65 -18.23
CA ALA A 208 -13.40 -4.62 -18.14
C ALA A 208 -14.44 -4.95 -17.05
N SER A 209 -14.87 -6.21 -16.94
CA SER A 209 -15.78 -6.67 -15.89
C SER A 209 -15.16 -6.56 -14.49
N LEU A 210 -13.90 -6.99 -14.32
CA LEU A 210 -13.14 -6.82 -13.07
C LEU A 210 -13.06 -5.35 -12.67
N PHE A 211 -12.79 -4.46 -13.63
CA PHE A 211 -12.76 -3.02 -13.38
C PHE A 211 -14.12 -2.49 -12.91
N GLY A 212 -15.22 -2.97 -13.53
CA GLY A 212 -16.59 -2.65 -13.09
C GLY A 212 -16.86 -3.04 -11.63
N GLU A 213 -16.34 -4.17 -11.18
CA GLU A 213 -16.44 -4.58 -9.76
C GLU A 213 -15.60 -3.72 -8.83
N ILE A 214 -14.36 -3.35 -9.23
CA ILE A 214 -13.49 -2.46 -8.46
C ILE A 214 -14.13 -1.08 -8.22
N LEU A 215 -14.95 -0.59 -9.15
CA LEU A 215 -15.65 0.69 -8.98
C LEU A 215 -16.65 0.69 -7.80
N LYS A 216 -17.06 -0.49 -7.32
CA LYS A 216 -17.97 -0.66 -6.17
C LYS A 216 -17.23 -0.72 -4.83
N TYR A 217 -15.90 -0.79 -4.84
CA TYR A 217 -15.10 -0.90 -3.62
C TYR A 217 -15.11 0.39 -2.79
N PRO A 218 -14.74 0.31 -1.48
CA PRO A 218 -14.57 1.48 -0.64
C PRO A 218 -13.66 2.54 -1.29
N PRO A 219 -13.92 3.84 -1.06
CA PRO A 219 -13.24 4.92 -1.78
C PRO A 219 -11.71 4.83 -1.79
N LEU A 220 -11.08 4.50 -0.66
CA LEU A 220 -9.63 4.40 -0.54
C LEU A 220 -9.05 3.25 -1.40
N VAL A 221 -9.63 2.06 -1.28
CA VAL A 221 -9.25 0.86 -2.04
C VAL A 221 -9.40 1.10 -3.54
N ARG A 222 -10.56 1.64 -3.92
CA ARG A 222 -10.87 1.97 -5.30
C ARG A 222 -9.91 3.01 -5.87
N LYS A 223 -9.61 4.08 -5.10
CA LYS A 223 -8.65 5.10 -5.51
C LYS A 223 -7.30 4.49 -5.85
N GLU A 224 -6.77 3.63 -4.99
CA GLU A 224 -5.45 3.00 -5.21
C GLU A 224 -5.46 2.10 -6.45
N LEU A 225 -6.41 1.17 -6.56
CA LEU A 225 -6.45 0.20 -7.67
C LEU A 225 -6.67 0.89 -9.02
N VAL A 226 -7.54 1.91 -9.07
CA VAL A 226 -7.76 2.69 -10.29
C VAL A 226 -6.50 3.50 -10.64
N THR A 227 -5.85 4.11 -9.65
CA THR A 227 -4.59 4.86 -9.87
C THR A 227 -3.49 3.94 -10.39
N ASN A 228 -3.37 2.72 -9.87
CA ASN A 228 -2.40 1.72 -10.34
C ASN A 228 -2.66 1.35 -11.80
N LEU A 229 -3.92 1.06 -12.14
CA LEU A 229 -4.29 0.78 -13.53
C LEU A 229 -3.94 1.96 -14.45
N LEU A 230 -4.37 3.17 -14.11
CA LEU A 230 -4.17 4.36 -14.97
C LEU A 230 -2.72 4.81 -15.09
N SER A 231 -1.89 4.52 -14.07
CA SER A 231 -0.46 4.82 -14.09
C SER A 231 0.39 3.69 -14.69
N SER A 232 -0.18 2.52 -14.95
CA SER A 232 0.57 1.38 -15.47
C SER A 232 0.96 1.56 -16.94
N PRO A 233 2.26 1.55 -17.29
CA PRO A 233 2.71 1.66 -18.68
C PRO A 233 2.42 0.38 -19.49
N LYS A 234 2.16 -0.75 -18.82
CA LYS A 234 1.94 -2.05 -19.44
C LYS A 234 0.45 -2.39 -19.60
N ALA A 235 -0.45 -1.59 -19.05
CA ALA A 235 -1.88 -1.83 -19.17
C ALA A 235 -2.34 -1.60 -20.62
N PRO A 236 -3.23 -2.44 -21.18
CA PRO A 236 -3.75 -2.27 -22.52
C PRO A 236 -4.44 -0.90 -22.71
N ARG A 237 -4.13 -0.18 -23.79
CA ARG A 237 -4.70 1.15 -24.07
C ARG A 237 -6.22 1.15 -24.12
N GLU A 238 -6.81 0.07 -24.62
CA GLU A 238 -8.26 -0.13 -24.67
C GLU A 238 -8.87 -0.19 -23.26
N LEU A 239 -8.23 -0.91 -22.34
CA LEU A 239 -8.65 -0.96 -20.94
C LEU A 239 -8.55 0.40 -20.26
N ILE A 240 -7.47 1.15 -20.51
CA ILE A 240 -7.30 2.51 -19.98
C ILE A 240 -8.39 3.45 -20.52
N ARG A 241 -8.72 3.36 -21.80
CA ARG A 241 -9.80 4.16 -22.41
C ARG A 241 -11.15 3.81 -21.79
N HIS A 242 -11.44 2.52 -21.63
CA HIS A 242 -12.65 2.04 -20.97
C HIS A 242 -12.73 2.55 -19.53
N ALA A 243 -11.66 2.41 -18.76
CA ALA A 243 -11.59 2.88 -17.37
C ALA A 243 -11.89 4.37 -17.26
N ARG A 244 -11.26 5.21 -18.10
CA ARG A 244 -11.52 6.66 -18.13
C ARG A 244 -12.97 7.00 -18.45
N SER A 245 -13.60 6.27 -19.38
CA SER A 245 -15.01 6.45 -19.73
C SER A 245 -15.95 6.13 -18.56
N GLN A 246 -15.68 5.04 -17.83
CA GLN A 246 -16.51 4.61 -16.70
C GLN A 246 -16.37 5.55 -15.50
N LEU A 247 -15.17 6.07 -15.24
CA LEU A 247 -14.96 7.04 -14.14
C LEU A 247 -15.82 8.30 -14.31
N ALA A 248 -15.97 8.78 -15.56
CA ALA A 248 -16.79 9.94 -15.87
C ALA A 248 -18.29 9.74 -15.56
N GLY A 249 -18.77 8.49 -15.58
CA GLY A 249 -20.17 8.15 -15.31
C GLY A 249 -20.47 7.70 -13.88
N GLY A 250 -19.46 7.27 -13.11
CA GLY A 250 -19.65 6.56 -11.84
C GLY A 250 -19.05 7.22 -10.59
N MET A 251 -18.43 8.39 -10.70
CA MET A 251 -17.73 9.04 -9.58
C MET A 251 -18.06 10.52 -9.41
N SER A 252 -17.90 11.02 -8.18
CA SER A 252 -17.99 12.46 -7.92
C SER A 252 -16.79 13.20 -8.53
N ARG A 253 -16.96 14.50 -8.80
CA ARG A 253 -15.89 15.36 -9.35
C ARG A 253 -14.63 15.36 -8.49
N ASN A 254 -14.79 15.36 -7.17
CA ASN A 254 -13.66 15.35 -6.23
C ASN A 254 -12.88 14.02 -6.29
N GLN A 255 -13.59 12.88 -6.31
CA GLN A 255 -12.97 11.56 -6.43
C GLN A 255 -12.20 11.40 -7.76
N MET A 256 -12.79 11.87 -8.86
CA MET A 256 -12.11 11.87 -10.16
C MET A 256 -10.86 12.74 -10.15
N THR A 257 -10.94 13.93 -9.56
CA THR A 257 -9.82 14.88 -9.49
C THR A 257 -8.67 14.27 -8.69
N GLU A 258 -8.97 13.66 -7.55
CA GLU A 258 -7.99 12.97 -6.71
C GLU A 258 -7.28 11.85 -7.49
N ILE A 259 -8.03 10.95 -8.13
CA ILE A 259 -7.47 9.85 -8.95
C ILE A 259 -6.58 10.39 -10.07
N VAL A 260 -7.00 11.45 -10.76
CA VAL A 260 -6.22 12.06 -11.85
C VAL A 260 -4.90 12.64 -11.32
N LEU A 261 -4.95 13.40 -10.22
CA LEU A 261 -3.75 13.99 -9.61
C LEU A 261 -2.77 12.91 -9.13
N PHE A 262 -3.26 11.88 -8.45
CA PHE A 262 -2.41 10.75 -8.03
C PHE A 262 -1.85 9.96 -9.21
N THR A 263 -2.62 9.79 -10.29
CA THR A 263 -2.14 9.15 -11.51
C THR A 263 -0.97 9.95 -12.10
N MET A 264 -1.12 11.27 -12.23
CA MET A 264 -0.07 12.15 -12.74
C MET A 264 1.17 12.14 -11.85
N LEU A 265 0.99 12.18 -10.53
CA LEU A 265 2.07 12.11 -9.56
C LEU A 265 2.87 10.81 -9.69
N LYS A 266 2.16 9.68 -9.74
CA LYS A 266 2.78 8.34 -9.87
C LYS A 266 3.51 8.18 -11.20
N GLN A 267 2.94 8.69 -12.30
CA GLN A 267 3.62 8.73 -13.60
C GLN A 267 4.88 9.62 -13.58
N SER A 268 4.82 10.78 -12.91
CA SER A 268 5.97 11.67 -12.73
C SER A 268 7.10 10.97 -11.98
N TRP A 269 6.81 10.26 -10.88
CA TRP A 269 7.81 9.48 -10.15
C TRP A 269 8.44 8.39 -11.02
N GLN A 270 7.63 7.67 -11.80
CA GLN A 270 8.13 6.65 -12.73
C GLN A 270 9.04 7.25 -13.81
N TRP A 271 8.69 8.41 -14.37
CA TRP A 271 9.52 9.12 -15.35
C TRP A 271 10.84 9.61 -14.74
N GLN A 272 10.81 10.15 -13.53
CA GLN A 272 12.03 10.58 -12.83
C GLN A 272 13.00 9.41 -12.58
N LYS A 273 12.47 8.21 -12.36
CA LYS A 273 13.28 6.99 -12.21
C LYS A 273 13.90 6.52 -13.53
N GLN A 274 13.22 6.76 -14.66
CA GLN A 274 13.68 6.38 -15.99
C GLN A 274 14.54 7.46 -16.68
N ALA A 275 14.70 8.63 -16.06
CA ALA A 275 15.46 9.74 -16.63
C ALA A 275 16.96 9.38 -16.76
N PRO A 276 17.59 9.63 -17.94
CA PRO A 276 18.99 9.30 -18.17
C PRO A 276 19.91 10.11 -17.24
N GLY A 277 20.87 9.43 -16.59
CA GLY A 277 21.92 10.06 -15.76
C GLY A 277 21.81 9.88 -14.25
N ARG A 278 20.87 9.07 -13.73
CA ARG A 278 20.83 8.68 -12.31
C ARG A 278 21.33 7.24 -12.09
N PRO A 279 22.08 6.96 -11.01
CA PRO A 279 22.33 5.59 -10.61
C PRO A 279 20.99 4.92 -10.25
N PRO A 280 20.82 3.61 -10.55
CA PRO A 280 19.64 2.87 -10.12
C PRO A 280 19.56 2.90 -8.59
N ILE A 281 18.36 3.17 -8.09
CA ILE A 281 17.99 3.04 -6.67
C ILE A 281 18.13 1.57 -6.26
#